data_AF-A0A7V6MXU7-F1
#
_entry.id   AF-A0A7V6MXU7-F1
#
_cell.length_a   1.000
_cell.length_b   1.000
_cell.length_c   1.000
_cell.angle_alpha   90.00
_cell.angle_beta   90.00
_cell.angle_gamma   90.00
#
_symmetry.space_group_name_H-M   'P 1'
#
loop_
_entity.id
_entity.type
_entity.pdbx_description
1 polymer ?
#
loop_
_entity_poly.entity_id
_entity_poly.type
_entity_poly.pdbx_seq_one_letter_code
_entity_poly.pdbx_strand_id
1 'polypeptide(L)'
;MEGISYFIEGTKDFFIQNGAWGLFILAFTEASFFPIPPDIVLLPLALLSPKKALYYAAITSAASTLGGIFGYLIGIRAGRPILSKFIKENNFHKIEEMFSRYGGWAVAVAGFTPIPYKVFTIASGVFHMKFITFFIAAVLSRSARFFLEGIIILAMGEKAVSYINRFLGPGSFVLLAVVALLYFLFKKCGITVSFKLKEGTLSYLLKQKLKGLAVDYGEFGIYLIAGFSIAATLGILFFKLASEVFEKEMEWFDTGIIGCIAKIELWFLDHTAYVFGKMQQPIVFVILVLLYLLYIKFCYKKNIYPFMALVTFMGSFLLQWGFKSFYKRPRLSIKTDPTDFFSYSFPSGFIVVFTALLGYMAFLLMKNKDRAKRFIIIGFWICLMLSVSVSRIHAGISYPSDVLAGFLLGGLWLAICIVATKALEYYE
;
A
#
# COMPACT_ATOMS: atom_id res chain seq x y z
N MET A 1 -13.83 15.21 32.58
CA MET A 1 -13.31 14.25 31.58
C MET A 1 -13.50 12.79 32.02
N GLU A 2 -13.61 12.49 33.33
CA GLU A 2 -13.81 11.13 33.88
C GLU A 2 -15.16 10.47 33.50
N GLY A 3 -16.24 11.23 33.35
CA GLY A 3 -17.55 10.66 32.98
C GLY A 3 -17.62 10.10 31.55
N ILE A 4 -16.86 10.67 30.61
CA ILE A 4 -16.83 10.20 29.21
C ILE A 4 -16.00 8.92 29.10
N SER A 5 -14.86 8.84 29.81
CA SER A 5 -14.06 7.61 29.87
C SER A 5 -14.84 6.47 30.52
N TYR A 6 -15.57 6.74 31.60
CA TYR A 6 -16.41 5.74 32.27
C TYR A 6 -17.54 5.22 31.37
N PHE A 7 -18.19 6.12 30.61
CA PHE A 7 -19.21 5.73 29.64
C PHE A 7 -18.64 4.87 28.50
N ILE A 8 -17.45 5.23 28.00
CA ILE A 8 -16.78 4.47 26.93
C ILE A 8 -16.36 3.08 27.44
N GLU A 9 -15.81 2.97 28.64
CA GLU A 9 -15.44 1.70 29.26
C GLU A 9 -16.66 0.81 29.52
N GLY A 10 -17.72 1.35 30.14
CA GLY A 10 -18.95 0.60 30.38
C GLY A 10 -19.63 0.13 29.08
N THR A 11 -19.60 0.96 28.03
CA THR A 11 -20.13 0.59 26.72
C THR A 11 -19.31 -0.51 26.06
N LYS A 12 -17.97 -0.44 26.18
CA LYS A 12 -17.05 -1.45 25.67
C LYS A 12 -17.30 -2.81 26.35
N ASP A 13 -17.39 -2.82 27.68
CA ASP A 13 -17.60 -4.05 28.44
C ASP A 13 -18.96 -4.69 28.12
N PHE A 14 -20.01 -3.87 27.96
CA PHE A 14 -21.32 -4.34 27.51
C PHE A 14 -21.25 -5.07 26.17
N PHE A 15 -20.59 -4.50 25.15
CA PHE A 15 -20.52 -5.12 23.84
C PHE A 15 -19.62 -6.36 23.81
N ILE A 16 -18.53 -6.38 24.59
CA ILE A 16 -17.66 -7.56 24.70
C ILE A 16 -18.38 -8.71 25.38
N GLN A 17 -19.12 -8.46 26.46
CA GLN A 17 -19.90 -9.50 27.17
C GLN A 17 -20.96 -10.16 26.27
N ASN A 18 -21.51 -9.40 25.31
CA ASN A 18 -22.48 -9.91 24.33
C ASN A 18 -21.85 -10.58 23.10
N GLY A 19 -20.52 -10.69 23.04
CA GLY A 19 -19.78 -11.43 22.02
C GLY A 19 -20.12 -11.02 20.58
N ALA A 20 -20.43 -11.99 19.73
CA ALA A 20 -20.75 -11.79 18.30
C ALA A 20 -21.93 -10.83 18.07
N TRP A 21 -22.94 -10.87 18.94
CA TRP A 21 -24.12 -10.00 18.84
C TRP A 21 -23.78 -8.55 19.19
N GLY A 22 -22.99 -8.36 20.25
CA GLY A 22 -22.51 -7.04 20.63
C GLY A 22 -21.68 -6.40 19.50
N LEU A 23 -20.79 -7.19 18.90
CA LEU A 23 -20.00 -6.78 17.74
C LEU A 23 -20.85 -6.40 16.53
N PHE A 24 -21.88 -7.20 16.22
CA PHE A 24 -22.81 -6.91 15.12
C PHE A 24 -23.52 -5.57 15.32
N ILE A 25 -24.13 -5.38 16.51
CA ILE A 25 -24.88 -4.15 16.82
C ILE A 25 -23.96 -2.93 16.75
N LEU A 26 -22.77 -3.02 17.33
CA LEU A 26 -21.81 -1.92 17.31
C LEU A 26 -21.36 -1.58 15.89
N ALA A 27 -20.98 -2.58 15.08
CA ALA A 27 -20.54 -2.37 13.70
C ALA A 27 -21.64 -1.82 12.80
N PHE A 28 -22.89 -2.28 12.98
CA PHE A 28 -24.05 -1.73 12.29
C PHE A 28 -24.27 -0.26 12.67
N THR A 29 -24.35 0.02 13.97
CA THR A 29 -24.67 1.36 14.46
C THR A 29 -23.57 2.37 14.15
N GLU A 30 -22.29 1.98 14.20
CA GLU A 30 -21.16 2.83 13.81
C GLU A 30 -21.25 3.29 12.36
N ALA A 31 -21.53 2.36 11.45
CA ALA A 31 -21.65 2.65 10.03
C ALA A 31 -22.88 3.52 9.69
N SER A 32 -23.84 3.63 10.61
CA SER A 32 -25.07 4.40 10.44
C SER A 32 -25.05 5.75 11.15
N PHE A 33 -24.90 5.78 12.49
CA PHE A 33 -25.10 6.99 13.29
C PHE A 33 -24.21 7.10 14.54
N PHE A 34 -23.73 5.99 15.09
CA PHE A 34 -22.98 5.96 16.34
C PHE A 34 -21.46 6.21 16.11
N PRO A 35 -20.71 6.83 17.04
CA PRO A 35 -19.31 7.22 16.78
C PRO A 35 -18.25 6.23 17.27
N ILE A 36 -18.65 5.08 17.81
CA ILE A 36 -17.71 4.13 18.43
C ILE A 36 -17.24 3.11 17.40
N PRO A 37 -15.93 3.03 17.08
CA PRO A 37 -15.39 2.07 16.13
C PRO A 37 -15.63 0.61 16.56
N PRO A 38 -16.00 -0.28 15.63
CA PRO A 38 -16.22 -1.70 15.94
C PRO A 38 -14.93 -2.43 16.36
N ASP A 39 -13.77 -1.92 15.96
CA ASP A 39 -12.43 -2.43 16.27
C ASP A 39 -12.24 -2.63 17.79
N ILE A 40 -12.86 -1.75 18.61
CA ILE A 40 -12.78 -1.79 20.08
C ILE A 40 -13.33 -3.11 20.65
N VAL A 41 -14.24 -3.77 19.94
CA VAL A 41 -14.88 -5.04 20.33
C VAL A 41 -14.37 -6.19 19.47
N LEU A 42 -14.10 -5.96 18.19
CA LEU A 42 -13.54 -6.97 17.29
C LEU A 42 -12.19 -7.48 17.80
N LEU A 43 -11.29 -6.57 18.20
CA LEU A 43 -9.94 -6.96 18.63
C LEU A 43 -9.97 -7.84 19.89
N PRO A 44 -10.63 -7.47 21.01
CA PRO A 44 -10.73 -8.34 22.18
C PRO A 44 -11.36 -9.70 21.89
N LEU A 45 -12.45 -9.75 21.11
CA LEU A 45 -13.13 -11.02 20.79
C LEU A 45 -12.25 -11.94 19.93
N ALA A 46 -11.54 -11.36 18.96
CA ALA A 46 -10.59 -12.10 18.14
C ALA A 46 -9.39 -12.61 18.94
N LEU A 47 -8.94 -11.89 19.98
CA LEU A 47 -7.87 -12.35 20.87
C LEU A 47 -8.31 -13.45 21.83
N LEU A 48 -9.52 -13.34 22.38
CA LEU A 48 -10.11 -14.36 23.25
C LEU A 48 -10.34 -15.67 22.48
N SER A 49 -10.51 -15.62 21.17
CA SER A 49 -10.69 -16.79 20.32
C SER A 49 -10.06 -16.60 18.93
N PRO A 50 -8.72 -16.73 18.80
CA PRO A 50 -7.99 -16.44 17.55
C PRO A 50 -8.46 -17.28 16.36
N LYS A 51 -8.83 -18.55 16.59
CA LYS A 51 -9.39 -19.43 15.55
C LYS A 51 -10.71 -18.91 14.95
N LYS A 52 -11.42 -18.02 15.66
CA LYS A 52 -12.66 -17.37 15.22
C LYS A 52 -12.45 -15.93 14.75
N ALA A 53 -11.21 -15.44 14.65
CA ALA A 53 -10.92 -14.06 14.25
C ALA A 53 -11.54 -13.70 12.89
N LEU A 54 -11.42 -14.59 11.89
CA LEU A 54 -12.03 -14.38 10.56
C LEU A 54 -13.57 -14.44 10.61
N TYR A 55 -14.14 -15.21 11.52
CA TYR A 55 -15.58 -15.26 11.73
C TYR A 55 -16.11 -13.93 12.31
N TYR A 56 -15.43 -13.38 13.31
CA TYR A 56 -15.77 -12.05 13.85
C TYR A 56 -15.55 -10.93 12.83
N ALA A 57 -14.49 -11.03 12.00
CA ALA A 57 -14.29 -10.12 10.89
C ALA A 57 -15.46 -10.17 9.89
N ALA A 58 -15.90 -11.38 9.49
CA ALA A 58 -17.04 -11.57 8.59
C ALA A 58 -18.33 -10.96 9.15
N ILE A 59 -18.62 -11.19 10.44
CA ILE A 59 -19.77 -10.58 11.12
C ILE A 59 -19.67 -9.05 11.07
N THR A 60 -18.49 -8.50 11.40
CA THR A 60 -18.26 -7.05 11.42
C THR A 60 -18.45 -6.44 10.04
N SER A 61 -17.92 -7.08 8.99
CA SER A 61 -18.07 -6.62 7.61
C SER A 61 -19.53 -6.67 7.15
N ALA A 62 -20.25 -7.74 7.44
CA ALA A 62 -21.67 -7.86 7.10
C ALA A 62 -22.52 -6.81 7.84
N ALA A 63 -22.35 -6.74 9.16
CA ALA A 63 -23.06 -5.78 10.02
C ALA A 63 -22.80 -4.35 9.59
N SER A 64 -21.54 -4.00 9.34
CA SER A 64 -21.18 -2.67 8.90
C SER A 64 -21.68 -2.35 7.49
N THR A 65 -21.72 -3.32 6.58
CA THR A 65 -22.28 -3.09 5.24
C THR A 65 -23.77 -2.80 5.35
N LEU A 66 -24.50 -3.58 6.16
CA LEU A 66 -25.93 -3.35 6.44
C LEU A 66 -26.16 -1.99 7.10
N GLY A 67 -25.31 -1.62 8.07
CA GLY A 67 -25.35 -0.30 8.70
C GLY A 67 -25.04 0.83 7.71
N GLY A 68 -24.13 0.61 6.77
CA GLY A 68 -23.85 1.55 5.69
C GLY A 68 -25.02 1.70 4.73
N ILE A 69 -25.68 0.61 4.35
CA ILE A 69 -26.93 0.62 3.55
C ILE A 69 -28.01 1.42 4.28
N PHE A 70 -28.16 1.20 5.60
CA PHE A 70 -29.10 1.97 6.40
C PHE A 70 -28.74 3.46 6.43
N GLY A 71 -27.46 3.81 6.58
CA GLY A 71 -26.96 5.18 6.48
C GLY A 71 -27.26 5.82 5.11
N TYR A 72 -27.08 5.07 4.03
CA TYR A 72 -27.44 5.50 2.66
C TYR A 72 -28.94 5.78 2.53
N LEU A 73 -29.80 4.92 3.09
CA LEU A 73 -31.26 5.13 3.09
C LEU A 73 -31.66 6.36 3.93
N ILE A 74 -31.01 6.57 5.08
CA ILE A 74 -31.18 7.80 5.87
C ILE A 74 -30.82 9.02 5.02
N GLY A 75 -29.70 8.97 4.29
CA GLY A 75 -29.26 10.05 3.41
C GLY A 75 -30.28 10.38 2.32
N ILE A 76 -30.89 9.36 1.69
CA ILE A 76 -31.93 9.57 0.67
C ILE A 76 -33.17 10.24 1.27
N ARG A 77 -33.64 9.77 2.44
CA ARG A 77 -34.91 10.25 3.02
C ARG A 77 -34.80 11.58 3.73
N ALA A 78 -33.70 11.80 4.45
CA ALA A 78 -33.54 12.94 5.33
C ALA A 78 -32.71 14.07 4.71
N GLY A 79 -31.99 13.80 3.62
CA GLY A 79 -31.30 14.81 2.82
C GLY A 79 -30.23 15.61 3.58
N ARG A 80 -29.99 16.84 3.11
CA ARG A 80 -28.95 17.75 3.63
C ARG A 80 -29.07 18.09 5.14
N PRO A 81 -30.27 18.24 5.75
CA PRO A 81 -30.41 18.58 7.18
C PRO A 81 -29.78 17.60 8.18
N ILE A 82 -29.68 16.30 7.87
CA ILE A 82 -29.00 15.35 8.75
C ILE A 82 -27.49 15.46 8.58
N LEU A 83 -27.02 15.62 7.35
CA LEU A 83 -25.60 15.72 7.06
C LEU A 83 -24.99 17.01 7.67
N SER A 84 -25.77 18.09 7.82
CA SER A 84 -25.37 19.36 8.47
C SER A 84 -25.20 19.26 9.98
N LYS A 85 -25.76 18.23 10.63
CA LYS A 85 -25.48 17.94 12.05
C LYS A 85 -24.11 17.31 12.26
N PHE A 86 -23.55 16.65 11.25
CA PHE A 86 -22.27 15.94 11.35
C PHE A 86 -21.11 16.71 10.70
N ILE A 87 -21.39 17.61 9.76
CA ILE A 87 -20.40 18.39 9.02
C ILE A 87 -20.76 19.88 9.07
N LYS A 88 -19.79 20.73 9.39
CA LYS A 88 -19.94 22.21 9.27
C LYS A 88 -20.24 22.60 7.83
N GLU A 89 -21.16 23.54 7.59
CA GLU A 89 -21.57 23.98 6.24
C GLU A 89 -20.40 24.28 5.29
N ASN A 90 -19.31 24.89 5.76
CA ASN A 90 -18.12 25.17 4.93
C ASN A 90 -17.41 23.92 4.35
N ASN A 91 -17.70 22.72 4.87
CA ASN A 91 -17.14 21.47 4.37
C ASN A 91 -18.13 20.69 3.49
N PHE A 92 -19.39 21.10 3.39
CA PHE A 92 -20.38 20.44 2.54
C PHE A 92 -19.98 20.45 1.07
N HIS A 93 -19.61 21.62 0.55
CA HIS A 93 -19.20 21.78 -0.84
C HIS A 93 -17.99 20.90 -1.19
N LYS A 94 -17.05 20.71 -0.25
CA LYS A 94 -15.89 19.83 -0.45
C LYS A 94 -16.28 18.36 -0.55
N ILE A 95 -17.23 17.91 0.28
CA ILE A 95 -17.69 16.52 0.25
C ILE A 95 -18.52 16.28 -1.00
N GLU A 96 -19.39 17.23 -1.37
CA GLU A 96 -20.15 17.18 -2.62
C GLU A 96 -19.23 17.12 -3.85
N GLU A 97 -18.19 17.96 -3.91
CA GLU A 97 -17.16 17.93 -4.96
C GLU A 97 -16.37 16.62 -4.98
N MET A 98 -16.06 16.06 -3.81
CA MET A 98 -15.37 14.78 -3.71
C MET A 98 -16.27 13.62 -4.19
N PHE A 99 -17.57 13.65 -3.89
CA PHE A 99 -18.52 12.65 -4.37
C PHE A 99 -18.76 12.77 -5.88
N SER A 100 -18.84 13.98 -6.42
CA SER A 100 -18.99 14.19 -7.87
C SER A 100 -17.74 13.76 -8.65
N ARG A 101 -16.55 13.97 -8.06
CA ARG A 101 -15.26 13.64 -8.70
C ARG A 101 -14.85 12.18 -8.56
N TYR A 102 -15.03 11.58 -7.39
CA TYR A 102 -14.48 10.25 -7.06
C TYR A 102 -15.56 9.16 -6.95
N GLY A 103 -16.84 9.53 -6.81
CA GLY A 103 -17.95 8.58 -6.71
C GLY A 103 -17.70 7.50 -5.65
N GLY A 104 -17.78 6.22 -6.05
CA GLY A 104 -17.58 5.09 -5.13
C GLY A 104 -16.20 4.99 -4.51
N TRP A 105 -15.17 5.61 -5.11
CA TRP A 105 -13.85 5.65 -4.51
C TRP A 105 -13.81 6.48 -3.22
N ALA A 106 -14.64 7.53 -3.11
CA ALA A 106 -14.75 8.29 -1.88
C ALA A 106 -15.24 7.40 -0.72
N VAL A 107 -16.24 6.56 -0.99
CA VAL A 107 -16.79 5.60 -0.03
C VAL A 107 -15.79 4.51 0.30
N ALA A 108 -15.09 3.96 -0.71
CA ALA A 108 -14.13 2.88 -0.51
C ALA A 108 -12.93 3.34 0.34
N VAL A 109 -12.37 4.52 0.05
CA VAL A 109 -11.26 5.10 0.83
C VAL A 109 -11.71 5.43 2.24
N ALA A 110 -12.89 6.02 2.41
CA ALA A 110 -13.43 6.31 3.74
C ALA A 110 -13.67 5.03 4.56
N GLY A 111 -14.16 3.96 3.95
CA GLY A 111 -14.41 2.69 4.63
C GLY A 111 -13.15 1.96 5.12
N PHE A 112 -12.02 2.19 4.44
CA PHE A 112 -10.73 1.58 4.78
C PHE A 112 -9.87 2.43 5.72
N THR A 113 -10.12 3.75 5.81
CA THR A 113 -9.36 4.70 6.63
C THR A 113 -10.02 4.93 8.00
N PRO A 114 -9.34 5.54 8.99
CA PRO A 114 -9.94 5.90 10.28
C PRO A 114 -10.91 7.09 10.20
N ILE A 115 -11.29 7.51 8.99
CA ILE A 115 -12.23 8.61 8.78
C ILE A 115 -13.63 8.12 9.18
N PRO A 116 -14.49 8.96 9.79
CA PRO A 116 -15.84 8.54 10.19
C PRO A 116 -16.66 8.02 9.01
N TYR A 117 -16.81 6.69 8.92
CA TYR A 117 -17.39 6.02 7.75
C TYR A 117 -18.86 6.43 7.53
N LYS A 118 -19.62 6.60 8.61
CA LYS A 118 -21.02 7.05 8.57
C LYS A 118 -21.27 8.34 7.80
N VAL A 119 -20.30 9.26 7.82
CA VAL A 119 -20.43 10.54 7.11
C VAL A 119 -20.54 10.30 5.61
N PHE A 120 -19.76 9.34 5.10
CA PHE A 120 -19.73 8.97 3.70
C PHE A 120 -20.91 8.08 3.31
N THR A 121 -21.39 7.22 4.20
CA THR A 121 -22.59 6.41 3.93
C THR A 121 -23.84 7.29 3.81
N ILE A 122 -24.03 8.24 4.73
CA ILE A 122 -25.13 9.21 4.66
C ILE A 122 -24.96 10.15 3.46
N ALA A 123 -23.76 10.70 3.24
CA ALA A 123 -23.49 11.56 2.08
C ALA A 123 -23.78 10.87 0.75
N SER A 124 -23.47 9.57 0.63
CA SER A 124 -23.78 8.77 -0.56
C SER A 124 -25.28 8.77 -0.88
N GLY A 125 -26.12 8.73 0.15
CA GLY A 125 -27.58 8.84 0.00
C GLY A 125 -28.05 10.25 -0.34
N VAL A 126 -27.50 11.26 0.35
CA VAL A 126 -27.83 12.68 0.14
C VAL A 126 -27.50 13.13 -1.29
N PHE A 127 -26.39 12.65 -1.85
CA PHE A 127 -25.97 12.97 -3.22
C PHE A 127 -26.50 11.98 -4.27
N HIS A 128 -27.45 11.13 -3.91
CA HIS A 128 -28.11 10.18 -4.82
C HIS A 128 -27.13 9.33 -5.65
N MET A 129 -26.06 8.87 -5.01
CA MET A 129 -25.10 7.97 -5.65
C MET A 129 -25.77 6.65 -6.04
N LYS A 130 -25.43 6.07 -7.20
CA LYS A 130 -25.97 4.76 -7.63
C LYS A 130 -25.75 3.69 -6.56
N PHE A 131 -26.83 3.05 -6.11
CA PHE A 131 -26.80 2.07 -5.02
C PHE A 131 -25.77 0.94 -5.25
N ILE A 132 -25.69 0.39 -6.46
CA ILE A 132 -24.73 -0.68 -6.79
C ILE A 132 -23.29 -0.22 -6.59
N THR A 133 -22.97 1.02 -7.00
CA THR A 133 -21.62 1.58 -6.85
C THR A 133 -21.29 1.79 -5.36
N PHE A 134 -22.26 2.25 -4.57
CA PHE A 134 -22.10 2.39 -3.12
C PHE A 134 -21.91 1.03 -2.46
N PHE A 135 -22.76 0.06 -2.77
CA PHE A 135 -22.76 -1.28 -2.20
C PHE A 135 -21.43 -1.99 -2.44
N ILE A 136 -20.94 -2.01 -3.69
CA ILE A 136 -19.66 -2.63 -4.03
C ILE A 136 -18.51 -1.94 -3.28
N ALA A 137 -18.47 -0.61 -3.26
CA ALA A 137 -17.44 0.15 -2.56
C ALA A 137 -17.46 -0.12 -1.04
N ALA A 138 -18.64 -0.18 -0.43
CA ALA A 138 -18.86 -0.46 0.98
C ALA A 138 -18.40 -1.88 1.33
N VAL A 139 -18.89 -2.89 0.61
CA VAL A 139 -18.53 -4.29 0.84
C VAL A 139 -17.03 -4.50 0.72
N LEU A 140 -16.42 -4.03 -0.39
CA LEU A 140 -14.99 -4.23 -0.63
C LEU A 140 -14.13 -3.56 0.44
N SER A 141 -14.40 -2.29 0.75
CA SER A 141 -13.57 -1.55 1.73
C SER A 141 -13.72 -2.07 3.15
N ARG A 142 -14.94 -2.35 3.60
CA ARG A 142 -15.21 -2.84 4.97
C ARG A 142 -14.77 -4.28 5.15
N SER A 143 -14.90 -5.12 4.12
CA SER A 143 -14.32 -6.47 4.15
C SER A 143 -12.81 -6.42 4.18
N ALA A 144 -12.17 -5.62 3.31
CA ALA A 144 -10.71 -5.51 3.27
C ALA A 144 -10.14 -5.07 4.63
N ARG A 145 -10.75 -4.09 5.31
CA ARG A 145 -10.29 -3.61 6.61
C ARG A 145 -10.43 -4.66 7.72
N PHE A 146 -11.64 -5.17 7.97
CA PHE A 146 -11.87 -6.05 9.13
C PHE A 146 -11.27 -7.43 8.94
N PHE A 147 -11.21 -7.95 7.71
CA PHE A 147 -10.47 -9.19 7.46
C PHE A 147 -8.97 -8.99 7.63
N LEU A 148 -8.42 -7.84 7.24
CA LEU A 148 -7.01 -7.53 7.51
C LEU A 148 -6.72 -7.52 9.01
N GLU A 149 -7.57 -6.89 9.83
CA GLU A 149 -7.46 -6.94 11.29
C GLU A 149 -7.55 -8.37 11.83
N GLY A 150 -8.53 -9.16 11.38
CA GLY A 150 -8.70 -10.56 11.77
C GLY A 150 -7.52 -11.46 11.38
N ILE A 151 -6.97 -11.29 10.17
CA ILE A 151 -5.79 -12.03 9.68
C ILE A 151 -4.57 -11.69 10.52
N ILE A 152 -4.35 -10.40 10.84
CA ILE A 152 -3.21 -9.98 11.68
C ILE A 152 -3.30 -10.63 13.06
N ILE A 153 -4.48 -10.70 13.67
CA ILE A 153 -4.68 -11.35 14.98
C ILE A 153 -4.47 -12.86 14.89
N LEU A 154 -4.98 -13.50 13.83
CA LEU A 154 -4.80 -14.93 13.60
C LEU A 154 -3.32 -15.30 13.42
N ALA A 155 -2.53 -14.41 12.80
CA ALA A 155 -1.10 -14.59 12.60
C ALA A 155 -0.24 -14.25 13.84
N MET A 156 -0.60 -13.22 14.62
CA MET A 156 0.28 -12.61 15.63
C MET A 156 -0.22 -12.68 17.08
N GLY A 157 -1.48 -13.08 17.32
CA GLY A 157 -2.08 -13.16 18.66
C GLY A 157 -2.01 -11.83 19.42
N GLU A 158 -1.66 -11.86 20.71
CA GLU A 158 -1.60 -10.67 21.57
C GLU A 158 -0.64 -9.57 21.07
N LYS A 159 0.42 -9.93 20.32
CA LYS A 159 1.33 -8.94 19.73
C LYS A 159 0.62 -8.06 18.70
N ALA A 160 -0.44 -8.55 18.05
CA ALA A 160 -1.26 -7.81 17.09
C ALA A 160 -1.82 -6.52 17.71
N VAL A 161 -2.20 -6.55 18.99
CA VAL A 161 -2.87 -5.41 19.66
C VAL A 161 -1.97 -4.19 19.74
N SER A 162 -0.69 -4.37 20.06
CA SER A 162 0.25 -3.26 20.13
C SER A 162 0.51 -2.65 18.75
N TYR A 163 0.50 -3.46 17.68
CA TYR A 163 0.72 -2.99 16.31
C TYR A 163 -0.54 -2.31 15.77
N ILE A 164 -1.71 -2.88 15.99
CA ILE A 164 -3.00 -2.32 15.57
C ILE A 164 -3.26 -1.00 16.29
N ASN A 165 -3.10 -0.92 17.62
CA ASN A 165 -3.27 0.35 18.33
C ASN A 165 -2.23 1.41 17.93
N ARG A 166 -1.00 1.00 17.55
CA ARG A 166 0.06 1.92 17.13
C ARG A 166 -0.07 2.38 15.67
N PHE A 167 -0.55 1.53 14.76
CA PHE A 167 -0.70 1.84 13.33
C PHE A 167 -2.11 2.29 12.92
N LEU A 168 -3.18 1.67 13.46
CA LEU A 168 -4.58 1.97 13.14
C LEU A 168 -5.25 2.93 14.16
N GLY A 169 -4.59 3.22 15.29
CA GLY A 169 -4.98 4.28 16.22
C GLY A 169 -4.39 5.65 15.81
N PRO A 170 -3.42 6.23 16.56
CA PRO A 170 -2.76 7.50 16.18
C PRO A 170 -1.93 7.43 14.90
N GLY A 171 -1.38 6.26 14.55
CA GLY A 171 -0.51 6.07 13.37
C GLY A 171 -1.20 6.35 12.04
N SER A 172 -2.50 6.11 11.94
CA SER A 172 -3.29 6.43 10.75
C SER A 172 -3.65 7.92 10.67
N PHE A 173 -3.70 8.63 11.80
CA PHE A 173 -3.73 10.11 11.81
C PHE A 173 -2.39 10.70 11.41
N VAL A 174 -1.26 10.05 11.72
CA VAL A 174 0.06 10.43 11.20
C VAL A 174 0.14 10.18 9.69
N LEU A 175 -0.37 9.05 9.20
CA LEU A 175 -0.46 8.79 7.75
C LEU A 175 -1.38 9.80 7.05
N LEU A 176 -2.55 10.10 7.61
CA LEU A 176 -3.46 11.13 7.10
C LEU A 176 -2.86 12.54 7.23
N ALA A 177 -2.09 12.83 8.27
CA ALA A 177 -1.39 14.11 8.43
C ALA A 177 -0.24 14.22 7.42
N VAL A 178 0.46 13.13 7.11
CA VAL A 178 1.45 13.08 6.03
C VAL A 178 0.74 13.29 4.69
N VAL A 179 -0.34 12.57 4.40
CA VAL A 179 -1.12 12.75 3.16
C VAL A 179 -1.73 14.17 3.07
N ALA A 180 -2.20 14.74 4.18
CA ALA A 180 -2.74 16.10 4.25
C ALA A 180 -1.65 17.15 4.14
N LEU A 181 -0.45 16.93 4.71
CA LEU A 181 0.73 17.76 4.54
C LEU A 181 1.18 17.72 3.07
N LEU A 182 1.18 16.55 2.45
CA LEU A 182 1.46 16.36 1.02
C LEU A 182 0.42 17.06 0.15
N TYR A 183 -0.86 17.00 0.51
CA TYR A 183 -1.94 17.76 -0.15
C TYR A 183 -1.84 19.27 0.07
N PHE A 184 -1.42 19.72 1.25
CA PHE A 184 -1.23 21.14 1.54
C PHE A 184 -0.03 21.70 0.78
N LEU A 185 1.05 20.92 0.66
CA LEU A 185 2.18 21.18 -0.24
C LEU A 185 1.72 21.20 -1.72
N PHE A 186 0.78 20.32 -2.10
CA PHE A 186 0.14 20.28 -3.42
C PHE A 186 -0.65 21.56 -3.73
N LYS A 187 -1.46 22.04 -2.77
CA LYS A 187 -2.28 23.25 -2.94
C LYS A 187 -1.45 24.52 -2.98
N LYS A 188 -0.32 24.57 -2.25
CA LYS A 188 0.63 25.69 -2.27
C LYS A 188 1.35 25.85 -3.63
N CYS A 189 1.33 24.81 -4.48
CA CYS A 189 1.90 24.85 -5.83
C CYS A 189 0.94 25.38 -6.91
N GLY A 190 -0.32 25.74 -6.59
CA GLY A 190 -1.16 26.57 -7.47
C GLY A 190 -1.54 25.97 -8.83
N ILE A 191 -1.92 24.68 -8.87
CA ILE A 191 -2.26 23.98 -10.13
C ILE A 191 -3.77 23.85 -10.28
N THR A 192 -4.33 24.43 -11.34
CA THR A 192 -5.72 24.28 -11.79
C THR A 192 -5.80 23.21 -12.90
N VAL A 193 -6.68 22.23 -12.71
CA VAL A 193 -6.76 21.00 -13.53
C VAL A 193 -7.81 21.14 -14.62
N SER A 194 -7.42 20.95 -15.89
CA SER A 194 -8.37 20.75 -17.00
C SER A 194 -7.81 19.74 -18.01
N PHE A 195 -8.70 19.01 -18.69
CA PHE A 195 -8.37 17.82 -19.47
C PHE A 195 -8.44 18.05 -20.98
N LYS A 196 -7.41 17.65 -21.74
CA LYS A 196 -7.46 17.36 -23.19
C LYS A 196 -6.44 16.29 -23.60
N LEU A 197 -6.84 15.39 -24.49
CA LEU A 197 -6.06 14.25 -24.98
C LEU A 197 -5.34 14.53 -26.30
N LYS A 198 -4.19 13.87 -26.51
CA LYS A 198 -3.43 13.82 -27.78
C LYS A 198 -3.33 12.37 -28.29
N GLU A 199 -3.49 12.19 -29.60
CA GLU A 199 -3.51 10.90 -30.30
C GLU A 199 -2.14 10.21 -30.34
N GLY A 200 -2.11 8.87 -30.16
CA GLY A 200 -0.93 8.03 -30.47
C GLY A 200 -0.43 7.05 -29.39
N THR A 201 -1.07 6.97 -28.21
CA THR A 201 -0.54 6.16 -27.08
C THR A 201 -1.11 4.74 -27.03
N LEU A 202 -0.38 3.79 -26.41
CA LEU A 202 -0.77 2.38 -26.18
C LEU A 202 -2.19 2.23 -25.56
N SER A 203 -2.62 3.23 -24.78
CA SER A 203 -3.98 3.34 -24.24
C SER A 203 -5.07 3.38 -25.32
N TYR A 204 -4.82 3.98 -26.49
CA TYR A 204 -5.77 4.02 -27.60
C TYR A 204 -6.05 2.62 -28.17
N LEU A 205 -4.98 1.84 -28.39
CA LEU A 205 -5.08 0.45 -28.88
C LEU A 205 -5.79 -0.46 -27.87
N LEU A 206 -5.51 -0.30 -26.58
CA LEU A 206 -6.18 -1.05 -25.52
C LEU A 206 -7.66 -0.66 -25.38
N LYS A 207 -7.98 0.65 -25.49
CA LYS A 207 -9.36 1.15 -25.48
C LYS A 207 -10.18 0.60 -26.65
N GLN A 208 -9.55 0.45 -27.82
CA GLN A 208 -10.19 -0.12 -29.00
C GLN A 208 -10.51 -1.62 -28.83
N LYS A 209 -9.63 -2.39 -28.17
CA LYS A 209 -9.87 -3.81 -27.85
C LYS A 209 -10.87 -4.02 -26.70
N LEU A 210 -10.92 -3.14 -25.71
CA LEU A 210 -11.79 -3.24 -24.53
C LEU A 210 -13.21 -2.68 -24.74
N LYS A 211 -13.48 -2.09 -25.91
CA LYS A 211 -14.79 -1.51 -26.27
C LYS A 211 -15.96 -2.51 -26.24
N GLY A 212 -15.69 -3.82 -26.30
CA GLY A 212 -16.71 -4.88 -26.25
C GLY A 212 -17.19 -5.27 -24.84
N LEU A 213 -16.55 -4.78 -23.78
CA LEU A 213 -16.79 -5.23 -22.39
C LEU A 213 -17.74 -4.32 -21.58
N ALA A 214 -18.49 -3.42 -22.23
CA ALA A 214 -19.51 -2.57 -21.61
C ALA A 214 -19.05 -1.76 -20.38
N VAL A 215 -17.75 -1.48 -20.24
CA VAL A 215 -17.23 -0.59 -19.20
C VAL A 215 -16.39 0.52 -19.82
N ASP A 216 -16.89 1.75 -19.70
CA ASP A 216 -16.28 2.96 -20.23
C ASP A 216 -15.16 3.46 -19.29
N TYR A 217 -14.11 2.65 -19.14
CA TYR A 217 -12.90 3.09 -18.45
C TYR A 217 -12.19 4.10 -19.36
N GLY A 218 -12.18 5.39 -18.96
CA GLY A 218 -11.36 6.41 -19.62
C GLY A 218 -9.89 6.01 -19.73
N GLU A 219 -9.08 6.69 -20.54
CA GLU A 219 -7.69 6.29 -20.84
C GLU A 219 -6.80 6.09 -19.60
N PHE A 220 -7.07 6.86 -18.55
CA PHE A 220 -6.46 6.69 -17.23
C PHE A 220 -6.81 5.36 -16.56
N GLY A 221 -8.05 4.89 -16.70
CA GLY A 221 -8.52 3.61 -16.17
C GLY A 221 -7.77 2.41 -16.75
N ILE A 222 -7.35 2.48 -18.01
CA ILE A 222 -6.55 1.43 -18.65
C ILE A 222 -5.14 1.35 -18.05
N TYR A 223 -4.46 2.48 -17.88
CA TYR A 223 -3.15 2.51 -17.20
C TYR A 223 -3.24 2.03 -15.75
N LEU A 224 -4.33 2.41 -15.08
CA LEU A 224 -4.61 2.01 -13.71
C LEU A 224 -4.83 0.50 -13.63
N ILE A 225 -5.71 -0.07 -14.46
CA ILE A 225 -5.95 -1.52 -14.52
C ILE A 225 -4.67 -2.28 -14.87
N ALA A 226 -3.93 -1.86 -15.90
CA ALA A 226 -2.71 -2.55 -16.32
C ALA A 226 -1.64 -2.52 -15.22
N GLY A 227 -1.41 -1.37 -14.60
CA GLY A 227 -0.42 -1.25 -13.55
C GLY A 227 -0.80 -1.93 -12.24
N PHE A 228 -2.09 -1.87 -11.83
CA PHE A 228 -2.58 -2.67 -10.71
C PHE A 228 -2.54 -4.17 -11.00
N SER A 229 -2.80 -4.59 -12.24
CA SER A 229 -2.70 -6.01 -12.63
C SER A 229 -1.25 -6.50 -12.55
N ILE A 230 -0.28 -5.69 -13.00
CA ILE A 230 1.15 -6.00 -12.86
C ILE A 230 1.53 -6.06 -11.38
N ALA A 231 1.15 -5.06 -10.59
CA ALA A 231 1.44 -5.04 -9.16
C ALA A 231 0.82 -6.24 -8.42
N ALA A 232 -0.44 -6.59 -8.73
CA ALA A 232 -1.12 -7.76 -8.16
C ALA A 232 -0.42 -9.06 -8.55
N THR A 233 -0.03 -9.21 -9.82
CA THR A 233 0.69 -10.40 -10.31
C THR A 233 2.03 -10.55 -9.58
N LEU A 234 2.82 -9.47 -9.49
CA LEU A 234 4.10 -9.47 -8.76
C LEU A 234 3.91 -9.78 -7.27
N GLY A 235 2.81 -9.30 -6.67
CA GLY A 235 2.46 -9.59 -5.28
C GLY A 235 2.09 -11.05 -5.05
N ILE A 236 1.25 -11.62 -5.91
CA ILE A 236 0.89 -13.04 -5.85
C ILE A 236 2.13 -13.92 -6.01
N LEU A 237 2.99 -13.60 -6.99
CA LEU A 237 4.25 -14.32 -7.19
C LEU A 237 5.19 -14.17 -5.98
N PHE A 238 5.24 -13.00 -5.35
CA PHE A 238 6.02 -12.79 -4.14
C PHE A 238 5.53 -13.67 -2.98
N PHE A 239 4.22 -13.71 -2.74
CA PHE A 239 3.66 -14.54 -1.66
C PHE A 239 3.82 -16.04 -1.95
N LYS A 240 3.67 -16.46 -3.20
CA LYS A 240 3.92 -17.85 -3.62
C LYS A 240 5.40 -18.22 -3.43
N LEU A 241 6.32 -17.37 -3.89
CA LEU A 241 7.75 -17.61 -3.69
C LEU A 241 8.10 -17.64 -2.19
N ALA A 242 7.48 -16.78 -1.39
CA ALA A 242 7.67 -16.80 0.05
C ALA A 242 7.22 -18.13 0.66
N SER A 243 6.04 -18.66 0.30
CA SER A 243 5.62 -19.97 0.82
C SER A 243 6.60 -21.07 0.44
N GLU A 244 7.02 -21.15 -0.84
CA GLU A 244 7.97 -22.16 -1.33
C GLU A 244 9.33 -22.08 -0.62
N VAL A 245 9.81 -20.87 -0.30
CA VAL A 245 11.06 -20.67 0.46
C VAL A 245 10.93 -21.19 1.89
N PHE A 246 9.81 -20.92 2.56
CA PHE A 246 9.60 -21.32 3.96
C PHE A 246 9.19 -22.78 4.12
N GLU A 247 8.63 -23.39 3.07
CA GLU A 247 8.38 -24.83 2.95
C GLU A 247 9.64 -25.61 2.51
N LYS A 248 10.77 -24.92 2.31
CA LYS A 248 12.07 -25.46 1.88
C LYS A 248 12.09 -26.04 0.47
N GLU A 249 11.07 -25.79 -0.33
CA GLU A 249 11.01 -26.24 -1.73
C GLU A 249 12.03 -25.52 -2.62
N MET A 250 12.52 -24.35 -2.21
CA MET A 250 13.53 -23.56 -2.94
C MET A 250 14.99 -23.86 -2.58
N GLU A 251 15.27 -24.85 -1.72
CA GLU A 251 16.64 -25.18 -1.32
C GLU A 251 17.52 -25.63 -2.50
N TRP A 252 16.97 -26.40 -3.45
CA TRP A 252 17.72 -26.84 -4.64
C TRP A 252 18.12 -25.65 -5.53
N PHE A 253 17.26 -24.63 -5.64
CA PHE A 253 17.52 -23.43 -6.41
C PHE A 253 18.60 -22.57 -5.73
N ASP A 254 18.48 -22.38 -4.42
CA ASP A 254 19.44 -21.61 -3.63
C ASP A 254 20.83 -22.27 -3.65
N THR A 255 20.90 -23.57 -3.36
CA THR A 255 22.17 -24.32 -3.36
C THR A 255 22.79 -24.44 -4.74
N GLY A 256 21.98 -24.63 -5.79
CA GLY A 256 22.45 -24.70 -7.17
C GLY A 256 23.12 -23.39 -7.61
N ILE A 257 22.46 -22.25 -7.43
CA ILE A 257 23.02 -20.95 -7.84
C ILE A 257 24.21 -20.55 -6.97
N ILE A 258 24.14 -20.77 -5.65
CA ILE A 258 25.29 -20.50 -4.75
C ILE A 258 26.50 -21.34 -5.19
N GLY A 259 26.30 -22.63 -5.47
CA GLY A 259 27.37 -23.52 -5.92
C GLY A 259 27.96 -23.12 -7.29
N CYS A 260 27.16 -22.59 -8.20
CA CYS A 260 27.64 -22.04 -9.46
C CYS A 260 28.48 -20.77 -9.24
N ILE A 261 27.99 -19.83 -8.43
CA ILE A 261 28.69 -18.56 -8.18
C ILE A 261 29.99 -18.80 -7.41
N ALA A 262 30.01 -19.73 -6.46
CA ALA A 262 31.20 -20.07 -5.69
C ALA A 262 32.37 -20.62 -6.55
N LYS A 263 32.07 -21.16 -7.74
CA LYS A 263 33.11 -21.62 -8.70
C LYS A 263 33.70 -20.48 -9.53
N ILE A 264 33.13 -19.29 -9.47
CA ILE A 264 33.54 -18.14 -10.28
C ILE A 264 34.55 -17.31 -9.47
N GLU A 265 35.85 -17.54 -9.69
CA GLU A 265 36.93 -16.76 -9.08
C GLU A 265 37.26 -15.52 -9.93
N LEU A 266 36.33 -14.56 -9.97
CA LEU A 266 36.57 -13.28 -10.63
C LEU A 266 36.86 -12.20 -9.58
N TRP A 267 38.03 -11.57 -9.67
CA TRP A 267 38.44 -10.44 -8.81
C TRP A 267 37.41 -9.30 -8.78
N PHE A 268 36.65 -9.13 -9.86
CA PHE A 268 35.58 -8.12 -9.97
C PHE A 268 34.38 -8.41 -9.05
N LEU A 269 34.08 -9.68 -8.74
CA LEU A 269 32.97 -10.04 -7.85
C LEU A 269 33.25 -9.63 -6.40
N ASP A 270 34.47 -9.83 -5.93
CA ASP A 270 34.90 -9.37 -4.60
C ASP A 270 34.87 -7.84 -4.51
N HIS A 271 35.36 -7.16 -5.55
CA HIS A 271 35.36 -5.70 -5.59
C HIS A 271 33.93 -5.13 -5.59
N THR A 272 33.03 -5.68 -6.41
CA THR A 272 31.62 -5.23 -6.44
C THR A 272 30.89 -5.53 -5.14
N ALA A 273 31.14 -6.70 -4.52
CA ALA A 273 30.65 -7.04 -3.17
C ALA A 273 31.10 -6.03 -2.13
N TYR A 274 32.37 -5.65 -2.16
CA TYR A 274 32.91 -4.64 -1.26
C TYR A 274 32.26 -3.26 -1.48
N VAL A 275 32.17 -2.79 -2.74
CA VAL A 275 31.58 -1.47 -3.08
C VAL A 275 30.11 -1.41 -2.68
N PHE A 276 29.30 -2.41 -3.06
CA PHE A 276 27.89 -2.45 -2.67
C PHE A 276 27.70 -2.65 -1.17
N GLY A 277 28.62 -3.35 -0.50
CA GLY A 277 28.67 -3.44 0.95
C GLY A 277 28.88 -2.09 1.62
N LYS A 278 29.80 -1.26 1.10
CA LYS A 278 30.01 0.11 1.59
C LYS A 278 28.81 1.03 1.34
N MET A 279 28.14 0.88 0.21
CA MET A 279 26.91 1.62 -0.10
C MET A 279 25.77 1.36 0.89
N GLN A 280 25.79 0.22 1.61
CA GLN A 280 24.78 -0.13 2.61
C GLN A 280 24.99 0.51 3.97
N GLN A 281 26.15 1.14 4.20
CA GLN A 281 26.37 1.85 5.45
C GLN A 281 25.34 2.99 5.57
N PRO A 282 24.65 3.15 6.72
CA PRO A 282 23.51 4.06 6.84
C PRO A 282 23.81 5.49 6.38
N ILE A 283 24.97 6.03 6.75
CA ILE A 283 25.40 7.39 6.40
C ILE A 283 25.60 7.51 4.89
N VAL A 284 26.37 6.58 4.29
CA VAL A 284 26.63 6.56 2.85
C VAL A 284 25.32 6.44 2.06
N PHE A 285 24.43 5.56 2.52
CA PHE A 285 23.15 5.33 1.87
C PHE A 285 22.24 6.57 1.90
N VAL A 286 22.15 7.27 3.04
CA VAL A 286 21.40 8.53 3.15
C VAL A 286 21.96 9.59 2.20
N ILE A 287 23.29 9.73 2.12
CA ILE A 287 23.93 10.67 1.19
C ILE A 287 23.56 10.33 -0.26
N LEU A 288 23.63 9.05 -0.65
CA LEU A 288 23.26 8.61 -1.99
C LEU A 288 21.79 8.90 -2.33
N VAL A 289 20.88 8.70 -1.39
CA VAL A 289 19.46 9.03 -1.57
C VAL A 289 19.25 10.54 -1.72
N LEU A 290 19.92 11.36 -0.92
CA LEU A 290 19.85 12.82 -1.05
C LEU A 290 20.39 13.30 -2.40
N LEU A 291 21.53 12.77 -2.85
CA LEU A 291 22.09 13.05 -4.17
C LEU A 291 21.14 12.62 -5.30
N TYR A 292 20.51 11.45 -5.16
CA TYR A 292 19.49 10.97 -6.08
C TYR A 292 18.28 11.91 -6.17
N LEU A 293 17.75 12.38 -5.04
CA LEU A 293 16.62 13.31 -5.02
C LEU A 293 16.99 14.69 -5.58
N LEU A 294 18.20 15.18 -5.27
CA LEU A 294 18.74 16.42 -5.82
C LEU A 294 18.93 16.32 -7.34
N TYR A 295 19.48 15.21 -7.82
CA TYR A 295 19.62 14.93 -9.26
C TYR A 295 18.27 14.95 -9.96
N ILE A 296 17.26 14.26 -9.41
CA ILE A 296 15.91 14.26 -10.00
C ILE A 296 15.33 15.67 -10.00
N LYS A 297 15.46 16.42 -8.91
CA LYS A 297 14.99 17.81 -8.82
C LYS A 297 15.67 18.71 -9.86
N PHE A 298 16.98 18.53 -10.09
CA PHE A 298 17.75 19.32 -11.03
C PHE A 298 17.41 18.99 -12.49
N CYS A 299 17.32 17.70 -12.83
CA CYS A 299 17.03 17.25 -14.19
C CYS A 299 15.53 17.36 -14.55
N TYR A 300 14.64 17.19 -13.58
CA TYR A 300 13.20 17.17 -13.77
C TYR A 300 12.53 18.27 -12.95
N LYS A 301 12.37 19.45 -13.57
CA LYS A 301 11.89 20.68 -12.93
C LYS A 301 10.48 20.61 -12.32
N LYS A 302 9.65 19.63 -12.70
CA LYS A 302 8.32 19.44 -12.09
C LYS A 302 8.45 18.77 -10.72
N ASN A 303 7.86 19.38 -9.69
CA ASN A 303 7.96 18.90 -8.30
C ASN A 303 7.39 17.49 -8.07
N ILE A 304 6.52 16.99 -8.95
CA ILE A 304 6.00 15.61 -8.87
C ILE A 304 7.13 14.59 -8.88
N TYR A 305 8.16 14.77 -9.71
CA TYR A 305 9.18 13.75 -9.91
C TYR A 305 10.06 13.49 -8.68
N PRO A 306 10.69 14.51 -8.06
CA PRO A 306 11.45 14.29 -6.83
C PRO A 306 10.55 13.86 -5.67
N PHE A 307 9.29 14.31 -5.64
CA PHE A 307 8.33 13.86 -4.64
C PHE A 307 8.03 12.35 -4.76
N MET A 308 7.68 11.89 -5.96
CA MET A 308 7.39 10.47 -6.20
C MET A 308 8.65 9.60 -6.07
N ALA A 309 9.83 10.15 -6.33
CA ALA A 309 11.10 9.48 -6.04
C ALA A 309 11.29 9.24 -4.53
N LEU A 310 10.94 10.23 -3.69
CA LEU A 310 10.93 10.08 -2.23
C LEU A 310 9.88 9.06 -1.75
N VAL A 311 8.67 9.08 -2.32
CA VAL A 311 7.63 8.07 -2.03
C VAL A 311 8.12 6.66 -2.41
N THR A 312 8.77 6.54 -3.56
CA THR A 312 9.36 5.28 -4.03
C THR A 312 10.40 4.78 -3.02
N PHE A 313 11.30 5.65 -2.58
CA PHE A 313 12.29 5.33 -1.54
C PHE A 313 11.61 4.85 -0.25
N MET A 314 10.77 5.69 0.36
CA MET A 314 10.19 5.44 1.67
C MET A 314 9.33 4.17 1.66
N GLY A 315 8.51 3.97 0.64
CA GLY A 315 7.69 2.77 0.55
C GLY A 315 8.51 1.50 0.35
N SER A 316 9.54 1.54 -0.51
CA SER A 316 10.44 0.38 -0.67
C SER A 316 11.18 0.03 0.63
N PHE A 317 11.61 1.04 1.39
CA PHE A 317 12.25 0.88 2.69
C PHE A 317 11.29 0.28 3.73
N LEU A 318 10.04 0.77 3.78
CA LEU A 318 9.03 0.25 4.69
C LEU A 318 8.64 -1.20 4.35
N LEU A 319 8.51 -1.52 3.06
CA LEU A 319 8.18 -2.88 2.61
C LEU A 319 9.28 -3.88 2.99
N GLN A 320 10.55 -3.59 2.69
CA GLN A 320 11.63 -4.48 3.11
C GLN A 320 11.66 -4.66 4.64
N TRP A 321 11.39 -3.59 5.41
CA TRP A 321 11.46 -3.60 6.86
C TRP A 321 10.33 -4.44 7.45
N GLY A 322 9.11 -4.26 6.95
CA GLY A 322 7.94 -5.03 7.35
C GLY A 322 8.10 -6.52 7.06
N PHE A 323 8.46 -6.88 5.83
CA PHE A 323 8.60 -8.28 5.44
C PHE A 323 9.79 -8.98 6.08
N LYS A 324 10.94 -8.31 6.27
CA LYS A 324 12.07 -8.88 7.03
C LYS A 324 11.71 -9.17 8.47
N SER A 325 10.97 -8.26 9.10
CA SER A 325 10.51 -8.41 10.49
C SER A 325 9.51 -9.55 10.64
N PHE A 326 8.74 -9.84 9.58
CA PHE A 326 7.77 -10.91 9.52
C PHE A 326 8.44 -12.28 9.35
N TYR A 327 9.30 -12.41 8.33
CA TYR A 327 9.84 -13.70 7.89
C TYR A 327 11.10 -14.16 8.64
N LYS A 328 11.90 -13.23 9.14
CA LYS A 328 13.06 -13.49 10.01
C LYS A 328 14.03 -14.59 9.54
N ARG A 329 14.21 -14.73 8.22
CA ARG A 329 15.12 -15.72 7.63
C ARG A 329 16.58 -15.41 8.00
N PRO A 330 17.36 -16.37 8.54
CA PRO A 330 18.77 -16.18 8.87
C PRO A 330 19.63 -16.06 7.61
N ARG A 331 20.76 -15.34 7.68
CA ARG A 331 21.74 -15.22 6.58
C ARG A 331 22.68 -16.42 6.51
N LEU A 332 23.38 -16.55 5.38
CA LEU A 332 24.44 -17.54 5.16
C LEU A 332 25.69 -17.24 6.01
N SER A 333 26.04 -15.97 6.22
CA SER A 333 27.26 -15.59 6.95
C SER A 333 27.07 -15.55 8.47
N ILE A 334 27.90 -16.32 9.19
CA ILE A 334 27.90 -16.54 10.66
C ILE A 334 28.39 -15.30 11.44
N LYS A 335 28.94 -14.29 10.77
CA LYS A 335 29.61 -13.12 11.40
C LYS A 335 28.69 -11.95 11.79
N THR A 336 27.37 -12.07 11.62
CA THR A 336 26.44 -11.01 12.03
C THR A 336 25.85 -11.28 13.40
N ASP A 337 25.95 -10.29 14.29
CA ASP A 337 25.37 -10.29 15.63
C ASP A 337 23.84 -10.56 15.54
N PRO A 338 23.31 -11.62 16.19
CA PRO A 338 21.89 -11.99 16.13
C PRO A 338 20.94 -10.91 16.68
N THR A 339 21.48 -9.91 17.37
CA THR A 339 20.75 -8.80 18.01
C THR A 339 20.48 -7.63 17.06
N ASP A 340 21.11 -7.60 15.88
CA ASP A 340 21.05 -6.46 14.97
C ASP A 340 19.81 -6.54 14.07
N PHE A 341 18.89 -5.57 14.15
CA PHE A 341 17.58 -5.60 13.49
C PHE A 341 17.66 -5.76 11.96
N PHE A 342 18.79 -5.36 11.35
CA PHE A 342 19.06 -5.47 9.91
C PHE A 342 19.66 -6.82 9.48
N SER A 343 19.79 -7.80 10.38
CA SER A 343 20.49 -9.06 10.14
C SER A 343 19.72 -10.08 9.29
N TYR A 344 18.39 -9.96 9.14
CA TYR A 344 17.60 -10.92 8.34
C TYR A 344 17.88 -10.85 6.82
N SER A 345 17.71 -12.00 6.15
CA SER A 345 18.02 -12.18 4.73
C SER A 345 16.82 -11.92 3.81
N PHE A 346 15.64 -12.47 4.13
CA PHE A 346 14.45 -12.47 3.26
C PHE A 346 13.46 -11.33 3.58
N PRO A 347 12.94 -10.62 2.55
CA PRO A 347 13.47 -10.54 1.19
C PRO A 347 14.76 -9.71 1.14
N SER A 348 15.53 -9.79 0.04
CA SER A 348 16.79 -9.03 -0.06
C SER A 348 16.52 -7.54 -0.13
N GLY A 349 16.65 -6.88 1.02
CA GLY A 349 16.27 -5.48 1.19
C GLY A 349 16.96 -4.49 0.26
N PHE A 350 18.26 -4.70 0.00
CA PHE A 350 19.01 -3.89 -0.95
C PHE A 350 18.44 -4.02 -2.38
N ILE A 351 18.04 -5.24 -2.78
CA ILE A 351 17.39 -5.47 -4.08
C ILE A 351 16.03 -4.78 -4.12
N VAL A 352 15.18 -4.91 -3.08
CA VAL A 352 13.87 -4.23 -3.01
C VAL A 352 14.01 -2.73 -3.26
N VAL A 353 14.93 -2.08 -2.54
CA VAL A 353 15.12 -0.63 -2.63
C VAL A 353 15.77 -0.23 -3.95
N PHE A 354 16.76 -0.98 -4.45
CA PHE A 354 17.43 -0.66 -5.72
C PHE A 354 16.52 -0.89 -6.93
N THR A 355 15.74 -1.97 -6.94
CA THR A 355 14.72 -2.21 -7.97
C THR A 355 13.76 -1.05 -8.04
N ALA A 356 13.26 -0.56 -6.90
CA ALA A 356 12.34 0.57 -6.86
C ALA A 356 13.01 1.89 -7.28
N LEU A 357 14.13 2.28 -6.66
CA LEU A 357 14.79 3.56 -6.91
C LEU A 357 15.38 3.67 -8.32
N LEU A 358 16.19 2.68 -8.72
CA LEU A 358 16.86 2.68 -10.01
C LEU A 358 15.85 2.40 -11.13
N GLY A 359 14.82 1.59 -10.86
CA GLY A 359 13.73 1.37 -11.81
C GLY A 359 12.92 2.65 -12.04
N TYR A 360 12.64 3.41 -10.98
CA TYR A 360 11.98 4.72 -11.12
C TYR A 360 12.87 5.73 -11.85
N MET A 361 14.19 5.69 -11.63
CA MET A 361 15.14 6.48 -12.42
C MET A 361 15.13 6.09 -13.90
N ALA A 362 15.14 4.79 -14.21
CA ALA A 362 15.09 4.31 -15.59
C ALA A 362 13.79 4.76 -16.28
N PHE A 363 12.65 4.67 -15.58
CA PHE A 363 11.38 5.25 -16.03
C PHE A 363 11.50 6.76 -16.30
N LEU A 364 12.16 7.48 -15.38
CA LEU A 364 12.68 8.84 -15.50
C LEU A 364 13.31 9.13 -16.87
N LEU A 365 14.42 8.44 -17.10
CA LEU A 365 15.36 8.68 -18.19
C LEU A 365 14.78 8.30 -19.55
N MET A 366 13.86 7.35 -19.58
CA MET A 366 13.19 6.93 -20.82
C MET A 366 12.19 7.96 -21.36
N LYS A 367 11.81 8.96 -20.56
CA LYS A 367 10.90 10.02 -21.01
C LYS A 367 11.48 10.79 -22.18
N ASN A 368 10.67 10.94 -23.23
CA ASN A 368 11.01 11.68 -24.46
C ASN A 368 12.27 11.14 -25.16
N LYS A 369 12.63 9.87 -24.92
CA LYS A 369 13.69 9.17 -25.66
C LYS A 369 13.10 8.29 -26.75
N ASP A 370 13.86 8.16 -27.83
CA ASP A 370 13.64 7.24 -28.94
C ASP A 370 13.80 5.78 -28.50
N ARG A 371 13.30 4.83 -29.32
CA ARG A 371 13.26 3.41 -28.96
C ARG A 371 14.65 2.84 -28.64
N ALA A 372 15.68 3.20 -29.42
CA ALA A 372 17.04 2.69 -29.21
C ALA A 372 17.60 3.10 -27.84
N LYS A 373 17.47 4.37 -27.46
CA LYS A 373 17.90 4.85 -26.14
C LYS A 373 17.12 4.21 -24.99
N ARG A 374 15.83 3.91 -25.17
CA ARG A 374 15.06 3.16 -24.15
C ARG A 374 15.62 1.75 -23.94
N PHE A 375 15.95 1.04 -25.01
CA PHE A 375 16.59 -0.28 -24.89
C PHE A 375 17.94 -0.21 -24.20
N ILE A 376 18.75 0.82 -24.49
CA ILE A 376 20.04 1.03 -23.81
C ILE A 376 19.84 1.26 -22.31
N ILE A 377 18.89 2.12 -21.92
CA ILE A 377 18.59 2.41 -20.51
C ILE A 377 18.12 1.15 -19.78
N ILE A 378 17.21 0.39 -20.39
CA ILE A 378 16.70 -0.87 -19.82
C ILE A 378 17.82 -1.90 -19.70
N GLY A 379 18.62 -2.08 -20.75
CA GLY A 379 19.75 -3.01 -20.75
C GLY A 379 20.77 -2.67 -19.66
N PHE A 380 21.13 -1.39 -19.54
CA PHE A 380 22.02 -0.92 -18.47
C PHE A 380 21.42 -1.19 -17.07
N TRP A 381 20.14 -0.90 -16.88
CA TRP A 381 19.45 -1.15 -15.62
C TRP A 381 19.43 -2.65 -15.26
N ILE A 382 19.13 -3.52 -16.23
CA ILE A 382 19.15 -4.98 -16.03
C ILE A 382 20.57 -5.45 -15.67
N CYS A 383 21.59 -5.04 -16.42
CA CYS A 383 22.98 -5.40 -16.14
C CYS A 383 23.42 -4.95 -14.75
N LEU A 384 23.06 -3.73 -14.35
CA LEU A 384 23.36 -3.21 -13.02
C LEU A 384 22.68 -4.03 -11.92
N MET A 385 21.39 -4.34 -12.08
CA MET A 385 20.66 -5.15 -11.10
C MET A 385 21.17 -6.59 -11.01
N LEU A 386 21.58 -7.20 -12.13
CA LEU A 386 22.22 -8.52 -12.14
C LEU A 386 23.59 -8.49 -11.43
N SER A 387 24.40 -7.46 -11.70
CA SER A 387 25.69 -7.27 -11.01
C SER A 387 25.50 -7.15 -9.49
N VAL A 388 24.55 -6.32 -9.06
CA VAL A 388 24.17 -6.21 -7.64
C VAL A 388 23.75 -7.57 -7.10
N SER A 389 22.87 -8.29 -7.82
CA SER A 389 22.35 -9.59 -7.39
C SER A 389 23.42 -10.64 -7.16
N VAL A 390 24.31 -10.84 -8.14
CA VAL A 390 25.42 -11.80 -8.04
C VAL A 390 26.34 -11.41 -6.90
N SER A 391 26.67 -10.12 -6.77
CA SER A 391 27.48 -9.59 -5.68
C SER A 391 26.88 -9.88 -4.29
N ARG A 392 25.54 -9.83 -4.12
CA ARG A 392 24.86 -10.15 -2.85
C ARG A 392 24.92 -11.63 -2.50
N ILE A 393 24.82 -12.50 -3.50
CA ILE A 393 24.89 -13.95 -3.32
C ILE A 393 26.34 -14.36 -3.02
N HIS A 394 27.29 -13.81 -3.78
CA HIS A 394 28.74 -14.03 -3.58
C HIS A 394 29.20 -13.61 -2.18
N ALA A 395 28.74 -12.46 -1.69
CA ALA A 395 29.05 -12.00 -0.33
C ALA A 395 28.41 -12.84 0.79
N GLY A 396 27.53 -13.80 0.47
CA GLY A 396 26.81 -14.62 1.46
C GLY A 396 25.82 -13.82 2.31
N ILE A 397 25.29 -12.71 1.79
CA ILE A 397 24.36 -11.83 2.53
C ILE A 397 22.90 -12.09 2.15
N SER A 398 22.65 -12.68 0.97
CA SER A 398 21.31 -13.00 0.49
C SER A 398 21.33 -14.32 -0.26
N TYR A 399 20.29 -15.12 -0.05
CA TYR A 399 20.05 -16.30 -0.89
C TYR A 399 19.55 -15.87 -2.28
N PRO A 400 19.76 -16.68 -3.32
CA PRO A 400 19.19 -16.44 -4.66
C PRO A 400 17.66 -16.20 -4.63
N SER A 401 16.92 -16.97 -3.83
CA SER A 401 15.48 -16.78 -3.60
C SER A 401 15.16 -15.44 -2.92
N ASP A 402 15.99 -14.96 -1.99
CA ASP A 402 15.82 -13.64 -1.36
C ASP A 402 15.93 -12.51 -2.40
N VAL A 403 16.84 -12.69 -3.38
CA VAL A 403 17.06 -11.74 -4.48
C VAL A 403 15.85 -11.71 -5.40
N LEU A 404 15.32 -12.88 -5.79
CA LEU A 404 14.09 -12.97 -6.58
C LEU A 404 12.90 -12.31 -5.86
N ALA A 405 12.73 -12.61 -4.57
CA ALA A 405 11.70 -11.97 -3.75
C ALA A 405 11.89 -10.44 -3.68
N GLY A 406 13.14 -9.98 -3.64
CA GLY A 406 13.49 -8.57 -3.71
C GLY A 406 13.02 -7.90 -5.01
N PHE A 407 13.25 -8.55 -6.16
CA PHE A 407 12.77 -8.06 -7.46
C PHE A 407 11.25 -8.01 -7.54
N LEU A 408 10.55 -9.03 -7.05
CA LEU A 408 9.09 -9.09 -7.09
C LEU A 408 8.48 -7.99 -6.21
N LEU A 409 8.95 -7.84 -4.97
CA LEU A 409 8.44 -6.85 -4.03
C LEU A 409 8.81 -5.41 -4.44
N GLY A 410 10.06 -5.19 -4.85
CA GLY A 410 10.51 -3.89 -5.37
C GLY A 410 9.81 -3.52 -6.67
N GLY A 411 9.58 -4.49 -7.55
CA GLY A 411 8.83 -4.32 -8.80
C GLY A 411 7.35 -4.02 -8.58
N LEU A 412 6.71 -4.67 -7.61
CA LEU A 412 5.33 -4.37 -7.18
C LEU A 412 5.22 -2.90 -6.77
N TRP A 413 6.13 -2.45 -5.90
CA TRP A 413 6.10 -1.06 -5.42
C TRP A 413 6.40 -0.07 -6.54
N LEU A 414 7.38 -0.39 -7.39
CA LEU A 414 7.72 0.41 -8.56
C LEU A 414 6.52 0.56 -9.52
N ALA A 415 5.78 -0.52 -9.78
CA ALA A 415 4.60 -0.48 -10.64
C ALA A 415 3.54 0.48 -10.08
N ILE A 416 3.26 0.41 -8.77
CA ILE A 416 2.35 1.33 -8.09
C ILE A 416 2.84 2.77 -8.21
N CYS A 417 4.13 3.02 -7.97
CA CYS A 417 4.71 4.36 -8.08
C CYS A 417 4.66 4.91 -9.51
N ILE A 418 4.90 4.10 -10.54
CA ILE A 418 4.80 4.53 -11.94
C ILE A 418 3.36 4.90 -12.30
N VAL A 419 2.38 4.10 -11.88
CA VAL A 419 0.96 4.38 -12.10
C VAL A 419 0.56 5.67 -11.39
N ALA A 420 0.96 5.84 -10.13
CA ALA A 420 0.71 7.05 -9.37
C ALA A 420 1.36 8.28 -10.02
N THR A 421 2.62 8.18 -10.47
CA THR A 421 3.29 9.27 -11.18
C THR A 421 2.59 9.60 -12.50
N LYS A 422 2.13 8.60 -13.25
CA LYS A 422 1.34 8.82 -14.47
C LYS A 422 -0.03 9.43 -14.20
N ALA A 423 -0.67 9.05 -13.10
CA ALA A 423 -1.89 9.69 -12.62
C ALA A 423 -1.63 11.17 -12.38
N LEU A 424 -0.61 11.48 -11.57
CA LEU A 424 -0.26 12.85 -11.20
C LEU A 424 0.15 13.70 -12.42
N GLU A 425 0.90 13.14 -13.38
CA GLU A 425 1.22 13.78 -14.66
C GLU A 425 0.00 14.12 -15.52
N TYR A 426 -1.07 13.33 -15.38
CA TYR A 426 -2.28 13.47 -16.18
C TYR A 426 -3.29 14.42 -15.53
N TYR A 427 -3.15 14.66 -14.23
CA TYR A 427 -3.90 15.67 -13.49
C TYR A 427 -3.18 17.02 -13.40
N GLU A 428 -1.93 17.13 -13.89
CA GLU A 428 -1.21 18.39 -14.17
C GLU A 428 -1.43 18.85 -15.61
#